data_AF-A0A7U7HDU0-F1
#
_entry.id   AF-A0A7U7HDU0-F1
#
_cell.length_a   1.000
_cell.length_b   1.000
_cell.length_c   1.000
_cell.angle_alpha   90.00
_cell.angle_beta   90.00
_cell.angle_gamma   90.00
#
_symmetry.space_group_name_H-M   'P 1'
#
loop_
_entity.id
_entity.type
_entity.pdbx_description
1 polymer ?
#
loop_
_entity_poly.entity_id
_entity_poly.type
_entity_poly.pdbx_seq_one_letter_code
_entity_poly.pdbx_strand_id
1 'polypeptide(L)'
;MMKIKIITTLCLILGLSFFYGQKLEFKDKNFEKAVLENFDLNRNGILEPMEAGTVTNLFLVQKGITSTEDLHFFKNVKMIILDDNVIPNIVLNSLDQLELFSCTGCKISSFKAENLKNLSSLYLDNNLLEGISLNGIPKIDQLTLSLNQLKTVDLTQFKVLRKLNVEHNKLQKIDISGNPALQTLNVMGNKIKETDIKKGTKTDVTIFGAEE
;
A
#
# COMPACT_ATOMS: atom_id res chain seq x y z
N MET A 1 51.83 22.60 52.24
CA MET A 1 52.21 21.83 51.03
C MET A 1 50.95 21.22 50.43
N MET A 2 50.66 21.55 49.17
CA MET A 2 49.40 21.30 48.45
C MET A 2 49.06 19.81 48.35
N LYS A 3 47.82 19.46 48.73
CA LYS A 3 47.18 18.20 48.33
C LYS A 3 46.56 18.41 46.95
N ILE A 4 47.20 17.90 45.91
CA ILE A 4 46.64 17.82 44.56
C ILE A 4 45.53 16.76 44.61
N LYS A 5 44.26 17.20 44.60
CA LYS A 5 43.13 16.31 44.34
C LYS A 5 43.07 16.08 42.84
N ILE A 6 43.50 14.90 42.40
CA ILE A 6 43.23 14.41 41.05
C ILE A 6 41.72 14.14 41.00
N ILE A 7 40.97 15.06 40.41
CA ILE A 7 39.59 14.81 40.00
C ILE A 7 39.70 13.99 38.73
N THR A 8 39.59 12.67 38.85
CA THR A 8 39.33 11.80 37.70
C THR A 8 37.92 12.11 37.22
N THR A 9 37.84 12.97 36.21
CA THR A 9 36.61 13.16 35.43
C THR A 9 36.35 11.85 34.69
N LEU A 10 35.59 10.96 35.32
CA LEU A 10 34.98 9.82 34.65
C LEU A 10 33.92 10.41 33.71
N CYS A 11 34.32 10.75 32.49
CA CYS A 11 33.37 10.94 31.40
C CYS A 11 32.66 9.60 31.23
N LEU A 12 31.49 9.44 31.85
CA LEU A 12 30.52 8.45 31.43
C LEU A 12 30.23 8.76 29.96
N ILE A 13 30.79 7.94 29.09
CA ILE A 13 30.28 7.74 27.73
C ILE A 13 28.92 7.03 27.92
N LEU A 14 27.91 7.79 28.34
CA LEU A 14 26.51 7.37 28.41
C LEU A 14 25.74 7.76 27.15
N GLY A 15 26.44 8.17 26.10
CA GLY A 15 25.89 8.31 24.76
C GLY A 15 26.68 7.42 23.84
N LEU A 16 26.09 6.30 23.39
CA LEU A 16 26.28 5.65 22.08
C LEU A 16 25.90 4.15 22.03
N SER A 17 25.36 3.54 23.08
CA SER A 17 24.98 2.11 23.06
C SER A 17 23.47 1.80 23.05
N PHE A 18 22.58 2.79 22.96
CA PHE A 18 21.12 2.54 23.03
C PHE A 18 20.40 2.30 21.69
N PHE A 19 21.12 2.08 20.58
CA PHE A 19 20.47 1.80 19.29
C PHE A 19 20.92 0.49 18.60
N TYR A 20 21.84 -0.27 19.19
CA TYR A 20 22.18 -1.60 18.68
C TYR A 20 21.41 -2.66 19.46
N GLY A 21 20.56 -3.44 18.78
CA GLY A 21 19.90 -4.62 19.35
C GLY A 21 18.45 -4.49 19.81
N GLN A 22 17.72 -3.40 19.56
CA GLN A 22 16.30 -3.38 19.93
C GLN A 22 15.48 -4.21 18.93
N LYS A 23 15.03 -5.39 19.37
CA LYS A 23 14.16 -6.27 18.58
C LYS A 23 12.87 -5.54 18.19
N LEU A 24 12.49 -5.60 16.91
CA LEU A 24 11.15 -5.24 16.45
C LEU A 24 10.14 -6.31 16.86
N GLU A 25 9.03 -5.90 17.47
CA GLU A 25 7.97 -6.81 17.93
C GLU A 25 6.85 -6.91 16.91
N PHE A 26 6.88 -8.00 16.12
CA PHE A 26 5.84 -8.29 15.14
C PHE A 26 4.62 -8.96 15.77
N LYS A 27 3.44 -8.45 15.43
CA LYS A 27 2.16 -9.04 15.81
C LYS A 27 1.82 -10.23 14.94
N ASP A 28 2.09 -10.15 13.65
CA ASP A 28 1.91 -11.24 12.71
C ASP A 28 3.19 -12.08 12.60
N LYS A 29 3.11 -13.34 13.05
CA LYS A 29 4.27 -14.25 13.06
C LYS A 29 4.68 -14.74 11.68
N ASN A 30 3.74 -14.79 10.74
CA ASN A 30 4.08 -15.09 9.35
C ASN A 30 4.79 -13.90 8.70
N PHE A 31 4.39 -12.67 9.06
CA PHE A 31 5.12 -11.47 8.67
C PHE A 31 6.54 -11.49 9.24
N GLU A 32 6.71 -11.68 10.56
CA GLU A 32 8.02 -11.76 11.23
C GLU A 32 8.93 -12.76 10.52
N LYS A 33 8.44 -13.99 10.32
CA LYS A 33 9.19 -15.04 9.63
C LYS A 33 9.59 -14.63 8.22
N ALA A 34 8.66 -14.09 7.43
CA ALA A 34 8.91 -13.74 6.04
C ALA A 34 9.94 -12.62 5.88
N VAL A 35 9.99 -11.67 6.81
CA VAL A 35 11.00 -10.60 6.75
C VAL A 35 12.35 -11.04 7.29
N LEU A 36 12.41 -11.90 8.31
CA LEU A 36 13.68 -12.48 8.78
C LEU A 36 14.37 -13.30 7.68
N GLU A 37 13.61 -14.04 6.87
CA GLU A 37 14.14 -14.82 5.75
C GLU A 37 14.94 -13.97 4.74
N ASN A 38 14.63 -12.67 4.62
CA ASN A 38 15.13 -11.81 3.54
C ASN A 38 15.92 -10.59 4.02
N PHE A 39 15.69 -10.13 5.25
CA PHE A 39 16.15 -8.81 5.72
C PHE A 39 16.91 -8.86 7.05
N ASP A 40 17.05 -10.02 7.70
CA ASP A 40 18.02 -10.23 8.79
C ASP A 40 19.42 -10.37 8.18
N LEU A 41 20.10 -9.24 8.01
CA LEU A 41 21.37 -9.12 7.27
C LEU A 41 22.54 -9.68 8.09
N ASN A 42 22.49 -9.52 9.41
CA ASN A 42 23.52 -10.01 10.31
C ASN A 42 23.26 -11.44 10.82
N ARG A 43 22.08 -12.01 10.51
CA ARG A 43 21.64 -13.36 10.84
C ARG A 43 21.60 -13.63 12.35
N ASN A 44 21.23 -12.62 13.12
CA ASN A 44 21.12 -12.73 14.58
C ASN A 44 19.75 -13.30 15.02
N GLY A 45 18.85 -13.57 14.08
CA GLY A 45 17.53 -14.15 14.31
C GLY A 45 16.46 -13.14 14.73
N ILE A 46 16.75 -11.84 14.65
CA ILE A 46 15.80 -10.75 14.88
C ILE A 46 15.92 -9.72 13.76
N LEU A 47 14.84 -8.97 13.49
CA LEU A 47 14.92 -7.83 12.60
C LEU A 47 15.15 -6.58 13.44
N GLU A 48 16.25 -5.89 13.17
CA GLU A 48 16.60 -4.65 13.86
C GLU A 48 16.06 -3.41 13.12
N PRO A 49 15.83 -2.28 13.81
CA PRO A 49 15.36 -1.04 13.19
C PRO A 49 16.26 -0.54 12.04
N MET A 50 17.58 -0.77 12.15
CA MET A 50 18.52 -0.41 11.08
C MET A 50 18.26 -1.23 9.83
N GLU A 51 18.03 -2.54 9.97
CA GLU A 51 17.75 -3.43 8.85
C GLU A 51 16.42 -3.08 8.19
N ALA A 52 15.34 -2.97 8.98
CA ALA A 52 14.03 -2.53 8.50
C ALA A 52 14.09 -1.15 7.81
N GLY A 53 14.94 -0.25 8.31
CA GLY A 53 15.18 1.07 7.73
C GLY A 53 15.85 1.06 6.36
N THR A 54 16.57 0.00 5.99
CA THR A 54 17.16 -0.15 4.64
C THR A 54 16.19 -0.71 3.61
N VAL A 55 15.06 -1.28 4.04
CA VAL A 55 14.12 -1.93 3.14
C VAL A 55 13.34 -0.91 2.33
N THR A 56 13.47 -1.00 1.01
CA THR A 56 12.73 -0.17 0.04
C THR A 56 11.64 -0.95 -0.69
N ASN A 57 11.75 -2.28 -0.75
CA ASN A 57 10.77 -3.14 -1.42
C ASN A 57 10.45 -4.35 -0.54
N LEU A 58 9.16 -4.58 -0.29
CA LEU A 58 8.65 -5.74 0.42
C LEU A 58 7.87 -6.63 -0.55
N PHE A 59 8.42 -7.79 -0.88
CA PHE A 59 7.77 -8.83 -1.69
C PHE A 59 7.43 -10.02 -0.79
N LEU A 60 6.21 -10.05 -0.27
CA LEU A 60 5.76 -11.04 0.73
C LEU A 60 4.55 -11.83 0.23
N VAL A 61 4.62 -12.32 -1.01
CA VAL A 61 3.55 -13.07 -1.68
C VAL A 61 3.36 -14.45 -1.05
N GLN A 62 2.11 -14.85 -0.80
CA GLN A 62 1.74 -16.19 -0.32
C GLN A 62 2.50 -16.61 0.96
N LYS A 63 2.69 -15.68 1.89
CA LYS A 63 3.40 -15.93 3.16
C LYS A 63 2.47 -16.31 4.31
N GLY A 64 1.15 -16.32 4.08
CA GLY A 64 0.16 -16.55 5.11
C GLY A 64 -0.01 -15.35 6.05
N ILE A 65 0.37 -14.15 5.60
CA ILE A 65 0.20 -12.91 6.35
C ILE A 65 -1.29 -12.63 6.51
N THR A 66 -1.65 -12.13 7.69
CA THR A 66 -3.02 -11.89 8.13
C THR A 66 -3.31 -10.44 8.49
N SER A 67 -2.28 -9.62 8.69
CA SER A 67 -2.41 -8.21 9.07
C SER A 67 -1.34 -7.32 8.44
N THR A 68 -1.70 -6.06 8.18
CA THR A 68 -0.77 -4.98 7.76
C THR A 68 -0.20 -4.18 8.93
N GLU A 69 -0.56 -4.51 10.18
CA GLU A 69 -0.17 -3.70 11.34
C GLU A 69 1.34 -3.51 11.46
N ASP A 70 2.14 -4.51 11.11
CA ASP A 70 3.61 -4.46 11.23
C ASP A 70 4.30 -3.67 10.09
N LEU A 71 3.56 -3.20 9.07
CA LEU A 71 4.14 -2.38 7.99
C LEU A 71 4.75 -1.07 8.48
N HIS A 72 4.32 -0.57 9.64
CA HIS A 72 4.83 0.67 10.20
C HIS A 72 6.32 0.62 10.56
N PHE A 73 6.94 -0.57 10.62
CA PHE A 73 8.39 -0.71 10.82
C PHE A 73 9.22 -0.26 9.61
N PHE A 74 8.66 -0.31 8.40
CA PHE A 74 9.40 -0.10 7.14
C PHE A 74 9.22 1.32 6.60
N LYS A 75 9.81 2.32 7.28
CA LYS A 75 9.57 3.75 7.00
C LYS A 75 10.01 4.23 5.61
N ASN A 76 10.97 3.54 4.99
CA ASN A 76 11.54 3.89 3.69
C ASN A 76 10.99 3.04 2.54
N VAL A 77 9.95 2.23 2.80
CA VAL A 77 9.37 1.34 1.80
C VAL A 77 8.66 2.13 0.69
N LYS A 78 8.96 1.75 -0.55
CA LYS A 78 8.40 2.31 -1.77
C LYS A 78 7.46 1.36 -2.47
N MET A 79 7.72 0.06 -2.36
CA MET A 79 6.91 -0.98 -2.98
C MET A 79 6.54 -2.04 -1.94
N ILE A 80 5.25 -2.35 -1.86
CA ILE A 80 4.73 -3.45 -1.04
C ILE A 80 3.87 -4.34 -1.92
N ILE A 81 4.21 -5.63 -1.97
CA ILE A 81 3.44 -6.67 -2.64
C ILE A 81 3.11 -7.76 -1.63
N LEU A 82 1.82 -7.88 -1.31
CA LEU A 82 1.25 -8.83 -0.34
C LEU A 82 0.29 -9.83 -1.00
N ASP A 83 0.40 -10.03 -2.31
CA ASP A 83 -0.52 -10.87 -3.07
C ASP A 83 -0.66 -12.29 -2.49
N ASP A 84 -1.83 -12.88 -2.66
CA ASP A 84 -2.17 -14.24 -2.25
C ASP A 84 -1.98 -14.55 -0.75
N ASN A 85 -2.08 -13.53 0.10
CA ASN A 85 -2.23 -13.67 1.55
C ASN A 85 -3.71 -13.67 1.98
N VAL A 86 -4.01 -13.71 3.28
CA VAL A 86 -5.40 -13.62 3.78
C VAL A 86 -5.49 -12.43 4.73
N ILE A 87 -5.73 -11.24 4.18
CA ILE A 87 -5.71 -9.98 4.93
C ILE A 87 -7.07 -9.27 4.76
N PRO A 88 -8.11 -9.66 5.53
CA PRO A 88 -9.46 -9.16 5.30
C PRO A 88 -9.62 -7.65 5.48
N ASN A 89 -8.74 -7.04 6.27
CA ASN A 89 -8.76 -5.62 6.60
C ASN A 89 -7.38 -5.00 6.33
N ILE A 90 -7.31 -4.09 5.37
CA ILE A 90 -6.12 -3.31 5.08
C ILE A 90 -6.24 -1.95 5.74
N VAL A 91 -5.22 -1.62 6.54
CA VAL A 91 -5.03 -0.27 7.09
C VAL A 91 -3.61 0.17 6.77
N LEU A 92 -3.50 1.22 5.95
CA LEU A 92 -2.23 1.82 5.54
C LEU A 92 -2.16 3.28 6.00
N ASN A 93 -1.14 3.58 6.79
CA ASN A 93 -0.98 4.89 7.39
C ASN A 93 0.50 5.17 7.62
N SER A 94 0.90 6.43 7.41
CA SER A 94 2.27 6.91 7.64
C SER A 94 3.34 6.15 6.84
N LEU A 95 3.02 5.76 5.59
CA LEU A 95 3.96 5.19 4.63
C LEU A 95 4.26 6.25 3.55
N ASP A 96 4.93 7.34 3.95
CA ASP A 96 5.09 8.55 3.14
C ASP A 96 5.89 8.32 1.84
N GLN A 97 6.74 7.28 1.81
CA GLN A 97 7.55 6.91 0.65
C GLN A 97 6.88 5.89 -0.26
N LEU A 98 5.70 5.37 0.10
CA LEU A 98 5.04 4.31 -0.65
C LEU A 98 4.57 4.83 -2.01
N GLU A 99 5.05 4.19 -3.07
CA GLU A 99 4.74 4.48 -4.47
C GLU A 99 3.81 3.41 -5.07
N LEU A 100 3.97 2.14 -4.64
CA LEU A 100 3.16 1.00 -5.10
C LEU A 100 2.69 0.11 -3.96
N PHE A 101 1.40 -0.23 -3.95
CA PHE A 101 0.82 -1.22 -3.06
C PHE A 101 0.00 -2.25 -3.86
N SER A 102 0.30 -3.53 -3.67
CA SER A 102 -0.44 -4.65 -4.23
C SER A 102 -0.90 -5.61 -3.14
N CYS A 103 -2.17 -6.00 -3.18
CA CYS A 103 -2.72 -7.09 -2.39
C CYS A 103 -3.84 -7.78 -3.19
N THR A 104 -3.44 -8.37 -4.30
CA THR A 104 -4.30 -9.16 -5.18
C THR A 104 -4.61 -10.51 -4.54
N GLY A 105 -5.86 -10.98 -4.62
CA GLY A 105 -6.22 -12.30 -4.08
C GLY A 105 -6.25 -12.37 -2.55
N CYS A 106 -6.24 -11.22 -1.86
CA CYS A 106 -6.04 -11.14 -0.41
C CYS A 106 -7.32 -11.37 0.44
N LYS A 107 -8.48 -11.62 -0.19
CA LYS A 107 -9.81 -11.69 0.45
C LYS A 107 -10.17 -10.41 1.21
N ILE A 108 -9.74 -9.25 0.71
CA ILE A 108 -9.99 -7.96 1.34
C ILE A 108 -11.48 -7.64 1.31
N SER A 109 -12.01 -7.30 2.48
CA SER A 109 -13.38 -6.81 2.67
C SER A 109 -13.41 -5.33 3.06
N SER A 110 -12.31 -4.81 3.63
CA SER A 110 -12.15 -3.41 4.02
C SER A 110 -10.77 -2.89 3.66
N PHE A 111 -10.73 -1.72 3.01
CA PHE A 111 -9.50 -1.01 2.70
C PHE A 111 -9.59 0.42 3.24
N LYS A 112 -8.60 0.81 4.03
CA LYS A 112 -8.40 2.17 4.53
C LYS A 112 -6.95 2.58 4.30
N ALA A 113 -6.78 3.72 3.65
CA ALA A 113 -5.48 4.33 3.45
C ALA A 113 -5.59 5.83 3.68
N GLU A 114 -4.67 6.39 4.45
CA GLU A 114 -4.61 7.83 4.71
C GLU A 114 -3.18 8.35 4.56
N ASN A 115 -3.06 9.58 4.06
CA ASN A 115 -1.80 10.31 3.95
C ASN A 115 -0.74 9.65 3.04
N LEU A 116 -1.11 8.79 2.08
CA LEU A 116 -0.15 8.20 1.13
C LEU A 116 0.06 9.13 -0.07
N LYS A 117 0.78 10.23 0.16
CA LYS A 117 0.94 11.33 -0.80
C LYS A 117 1.73 10.96 -2.07
N ASN A 118 2.42 9.82 -2.06
CA ASN A 118 3.26 9.36 -3.17
C ASN A 118 2.73 8.08 -3.84
N LEU A 119 1.65 7.48 -3.32
CA LEU A 119 1.10 6.27 -3.89
C LEU A 119 0.53 6.58 -5.28
N SER A 120 1.11 5.95 -6.29
CA SER A 120 0.76 6.11 -7.70
C SER A 120 0.12 4.86 -8.30
N SER A 121 0.44 3.68 -7.76
CA SER A 121 -0.09 2.40 -8.22
C SER A 121 -0.75 1.63 -7.07
N LEU A 122 -2.03 1.29 -7.26
CA LEU A 122 -2.82 0.51 -6.29
C LEU A 122 -3.48 -0.67 -7.00
N TYR A 123 -3.10 -1.88 -6.60
CA TYR A 123 -3.63 -3.13 -7.14
C TYR A 123 -4.35 -3.92 -6.06
N LEU A 124 -5.66 -4.03 -6.19
CA LEU A 124 -6.55 -4.75 -5.25
C LEU A 124 -7.47 -5.72 -5.99
N ASP A 125 -6.99 -6.28 -7.10
CA ASP A 125 -7.76 -7.22 -7.92
C ASP A 125 -8.10 -8.49 -7.14
N ASN A 126 -9.16 -9.18 -7.54
CA ASN A 126 -9.58 -10.47 -6.98
C ASN A 126 -9.76 -10.43 -5.45
N ASN A 127 -10.66 -9.55 -4.99
CA ASN A 127 -10.97 -9.36 -3.58
C ASN A 127 -12.49 -9.35 -3.36
N LEU A 128 -12.93 -9.01 -2.14
CA LEU A 128 -14.33 -9.05 -1.72
C LEU A 128 -14.89 -7.64 -1.46
N LEU A 129 -14.33 -6.60 -2.07
CA LEU A 129 -14.72 -5.21 -1.83
C LEU A 129 -16.11 -4.94 -2.41
N GLU A 130 -17.07 -4.56 -1.57
CA GLU A 130 -18.39 -4.05 -2.00
C GLU A 130 -18.39 -2.52 -2.17
N GLY A 131 -17.47 -1.84 -1.51
CA GLY A 131 -17.22 -0.41 -1.60
C GLY A 131 -15.77 -0.11 -1.22
N ILE A 132 -15.27 1.02 -1.67
CA ILE A 132 -13.92 1.48 -1.36
C ILE A 132 -13.90 2.99 -1.22
N SER A 133 -13.25 3.49 -0.17
CA SER A 133 -12.93 4.91 -0.03
C SER A 133 -11.45 5.08 -0.27
N LEU A 134 -11.12 5.97 -1.20
CA LEU A 134 -9.74 6.25 -1.60
C LEU A 134 -9.34 7.67 -1.21
N ASN A 135 -10.03 8.29 -0.25
CA ASN A 135 -9.73 9.64 0.20
C ASN A 135 -8.32 9.69 0.78
N GLY A 136 -7.54 10.72 0.43
CA GLY A 136 -6.20 10.89 0.98
C GLY A 136 -5.06 10.18 0.22
N ILE A 137 -5.36 9.58 -0.94
CA ILE A 137 -4.34 9.02 -1.87
C ILE A 137 -4.42 9.68 -3.26
N PRO A 138 -4.28 11.01 -3.38
CA PRO A 138 -4.70 11.76 -4.57
C PRO A 138 -3.86 11.55 -5.84
N LYS A 139 -2.69 10.90 -5.75
CA LYS A 139 -1.72 10.78 -6.85
C LYS A 139 -1.81 9.49 -7.66
N ILE A 140 -2.86 8.68 -7.48
CA ILE A 140 -3.02 7.43 -8.21
C ILE A 140 -3.06 7.67 -9.72
N ASP A 141 -2.13 7.03 -10.43
CA ASP A 141 -2.01 7.00 -11.89
C ASP A 141 -2.59 5.69 -12.47
N GLN A 142 -2.42 4.58 -11.75
CA GLN A 142 -2.91 3.26 -12.12
C GLN A 142 -3.68 2.64 -10.96
N LEU A 143 -4.96 2.34 -11.21
CA LEU A 143 -5.88 1.73 -10.25
C LEU A 143 -6.48 0.46 -10.85
N THR A 144 -6.28 -0.67 -10.18
CA THR A 144 -6.91 -1.94 -10.56
C THR A 144 -7.71 -2.50 -9.39
N LEU A 145 -9.01 -2.69 -9.66
CA LEU A 145 -10.03 -3.15 -8.72
C LEU A 145 -10.84 -4.30 -9.35
N SER A 146 -10.26 -5.01 -10.32
CA SER A 146 -10.94 -6.08 -11.06
C SER A 146 -11.38 -7.20 -10.12
N LEU A 147 -12.41 -7.95 -10.50
CA LEU A 147 -12.88 -9.12 -9.76
C LEU A 147 -13.17 -8.78 -8.29
N ASN A 148 -14.02 -7.76 -8.10
CA ASN A 148 -14.55 -7.37 -6.80
C ASN A 148 -16.08 -7.33 -6.87
N GLN A 149 -16.74 -6.69 -5.90
CA GLN A 149 -18.19 -6.60 -5.81
C GLN A 149 -18.69 -5.16 -5.78
N LEU A 150 -17.90 -4.22 -6.33
CA LEU A 150 -18.16 -2.79 -6.27
C LEU A 150 -19.42 -2.43 -7.05
N LYS A 151 -20.30 -1.64 -6.42
CA LYS A 151 -21.49 -1.06 -7.07
C LYS A 151 -21.25 0.37 -7.59
N THR A 152 -20.30 1.06 -6.96
CA THR A 152 -19.87 2.43 -7.31
C THR A 152 -18.39 2.60 -6.98
N VAL A 153 -17.73 3.53 -7.65
CA VAL A 153 -16.38 4.00 -7.30
C VAL A 153 -16.31 5.52 -7.49
N ASP A 154 -15.82 6.24 -6.48
CA ASP A 154 -15.57 7.67 -6.57
C ASP A 154 -14.13 7.92 -7.05
N LEU A 155 -14.02 8.53 -8.23
CA LEU A 155 -12.75 8.81 -8.91
C LEU A 155 -12.41 10.30 -8.91
N THR A 156 -13.25 11.16 -8.32
CA THR A 156 -13.23 12.62 -8.52
C THR A 156 -11.89 13.27 -8.17
N GLN A 157 -11.14 12.71 -7.22
CA GLN A 157 -9.84 13.23 -6.78
C GLN A 157 -8.67 12.90 -7.72
N PHE A 158 -8.76 11.86 -8.55
CA PHE A 158 -7.60 11.35 -9.30
C PHE A 158 -7.39 12.10 -10.62
N LYS A 159 -6.78 13.29 -10.53
CA LYS A 159 -6.54 14.16 -11.70
C LYS A 159 -5.50 13.60 -12.66
N VAL A 160 -4.60 12.75 -12.17
CA VAL A 160 -3.50 12.14 -12.93
C VAL A 160 -3.75 10.66 -13.30
N LEU A 161 -4.93 10.12 -12.98
CA LEU A 161 -5.30 8.74 -13.31
C LEU A 161 -5.23 8.53 -14.83
N ARG A 162 -4.40 7.58 -15.26
CA ARG A 162 -4.20 7.20 -16.67
C ARG A 162 -4.83 5.87 -17.02
N LYS A 163 -4.84 4.94 -16.06
CA LYS A 163 -5.33 3.57 -16.26
C LYS A 163 -6.28 3.17 -15.14
N LEU A 164 -7.48 2.77 -15.52
CA LEU A 164 -8.49 2.25 -14.59
C LEU A 164 -8.98 0.88 -15.07
N ASN A 165 -8.82 -0.13 -14.22
CA ASN A 165 -9.46 -1.42 -14.42
C ASN A 165 -10.47 -1.69 -13.29
N VAL A 166 -11.74 -1.80 -13.66
CA VAL A 166 -12.85 -2.16 -12.74
C VAL A 166 -13.65 -3.34 -13.29
N GLU A 167 -13.01 -4.17 -14.12
CA GLU A 167 -13.59 -5.36 -14.72
C GLU A 167 -14.21 -6.30 -13.66
N HIS A 168 -15.24 -7.04 -14.06
CA HIS A 168 -15.92 -8.04 -13.24
C HIS A 168 -16.30 -7.51 -11.85
N ASN A 169 -17.02 -6.39 -11.84
CA ASN A 169 -17.66 -5.81 -10.67
C ASN A 169 -19.19 -5.78 -10.86
N LYS A 170 -19.90 -5.01 -10.02
CA LYS A 170 -21.36 -4.83 -10.07
C LYS A 170 -21.74 -3.39 -10.42
N LEU A 171 -20.87 -2.68 -11.14
CA LEU A 171 -21.12 -1.29 -11.54
C LEU A 171 -22.23 -1.23 -12.58
N GLN A 172 -23.06 -0.18 -12.49
CA GLN A 172 -24.11 0.15 -13.47
C GLN A 172 -23.84 1.47 -14.19
N LYS A 173 -22.95 2.29 -13.65
CA LYS A 173 -22.54 3.57 -14.22
C LYS A 173 -21.16 3.94 -13.70
N ILE A 174 -20.48 4.81 -14.43
CA ILE A 174 -19.18 5.34 -14.00
C ILE A 174 -19.01 6.79 -14.47
N ASP A 175 -18.55 7.65 -13.57
CA ASP A 175 -18.24 9.04 -13.88
C ASP A 175 -16.72 9.23 -13.94
N ILE A 176 -16.20 9.47 -15.15
CA ILE A 176 -14.78 9.72 -15.40
C ILE A 176 -14.53 11.19 -15.80
N SER A 177 -15.54 12.07 -15.66
CA SER A 177 -15.44 13.48 -16.03
C SER A 177 -14.41 14.24 -15.19
N GLY A 178 -14.10 13.75 -13.98
CA GLY A 178 -13.12 14.32 -13.07
C GLY A 178 -11.66 13.95 -13.34
N ASN A 179 -11.37 13.07 -14.30
CA ASN A 179 -10.05 12.39 -14.44
C ASN A 179 -9.29 12.79 -15.72
N PRO A 180 -8.98 14.06 -16.01
CA PRO A 180 -8.55 14.55 -17.34
C PRO A 180 -7.44 13.76 -18.02
N ALA A 181 -6.53 13.12 -17.27
CA ALA A 181 -5.44 12.31 -17.82
C ALA A 181 -5.80 10.86 -18.20
N LEU A 182 -7.05 10.41 -18.02
CA LEU A 182 -7.44 9.01 -18.23
C LEU A 182 -7.30 8.63 -19.70
N GLN A 183 -6.53 7.57 -19.97
CA GLN A 183 -6.25 7.05 -21.31
C GLN A 183 -7.01 5.75 -21.56
N THR A 184 -7.11 4.90 -20.55
CA THR A 184 -7.72 3.57 -20.67
C THR A 184 -8.69 3.29 -19.52
N LEU A 185 -9.85 2.77 -19.87
CA LEU A 185 -10.89 2.32 -18.96
C LEU A 185 -11.33 0.91 -19.36
N ASN A 186 -11.19 -0.07 -18.47
CA ASN A 186 -11.79 -1.39 -18.64
C ASN A 186 -12.97 -1.55 -17.67
N VAL A 187 -14.16 -1.75 -18.23
CA VAL A 187 -15.43 -1.99 -17.51
C VAL A 187 -16.03 -3.37 -17.84
N MET A 188 -15.28 -4.24 -18.53
CA MET A 188 -15.74 -5.57 -18.93
C MET A 188 -16.39 -6.33 -17.77
N GLY A 189 -17.46 -7.08 -18.02
CA GLY A 189 -18.12 -7.88 -17.00
C GLY A 189 -18.86 -7.07 -15.92
N ASN A 190 -19.08 -5.77 -16.12
CA ASN A 190 -20.08 -4.98 -15.40
C ASN A 190 -21.38 -4.91 -16.21
N LYS A 191 -22.39 -4.19 -15.70
CA LYS A 191 -23.63 -3.87 -16.42
C LYS A 191 -23.64 -2.40 -16.86
N ILE A 192 -22.59 -2.00 -17.59
CA ILE A 192 -22.38 -0.62 -18.03
C ILE A 192 -22.58 -0.58 -19.54
N LYS A 193 -23.44 0.31 -20.01
CA LYS A 193 -23.52 0.71 -21.42
C LYS A 193 -22.68 1.94 -21.68
N GLU A 194 -22.41 2.21 -22.95
CA GLU A 194 -21.68 3.42 -23.35
C GLU A 194 -22.37 4.71 -22.84
N THR A 195 -23.70 4.73 -22.79
CA THR A 195 -24.50 5.85 -22.25
C THR A 195 -24.38 6.04 -20.74
N ASP A 196 -23.94 5.02 -20.00
CA ASP A 196 -23.76 5.05 -18.54
C ASP A 196 -22.38 5.59 -18.13
N ILE A 197 -21.52 5.89 -19.11
CA ILE A 197 -20.17 6.41 -18.91
C ILE A 197 -20.18 7.93 -19.11
N LYS A 198 -20.06 8.67 -18.01
CA LYS A 198 -19.95 10.14 -18.07
C LYS A 198 -18.50 10.55 -18.33
N LYS A 199 -18.18 10.88 -19.59
CA LYS A 199 -16.82 11.16 -20.06
C LYS A 199 -16.28 12.57 -19.74
N GLY A 200 -17.16 13.53 -19.42
CA GLY A 200 -16.78 14.95 -19.29
C GLY A 200 -16.41 15.56 -20.65
N THR A 201 -15.49 16.54 -20.68
CA THR A 201 -15.00 17.17 -21.92
C THR A 201 -14.00 16.31 -22.71
N LYS A 202 -13.88 15.02 -22.40
CA LYS A 202 -12.91 14.11 -23.03
C LYS A 202 -13.51 13.37 -24.22
N THR A 203 -12.72 13.25 -25.28
CA THR A 203 -13.09 12.49 -26.48
C THR A 203 -12.28 11.21 -26.68
N ASP A 204 -11.08 11.09 -26.10
CA ASP A 204 -10.08 10.08 -26.55
C ASP A 204 -9.77 8.97 -25.51
N VAL A 205 -10.72 8.64 -24.63
CA VAL A 205 -10.55 7.51 -23.70
C VAL A 205 -10.82 6.21 -24.43
N THR A 206 -9.86 5.28 -24.41
CA THR A 206 -10.10 3.91 -24.90
C THR A 206 -10.88 3.13 -23.86
N ILE A 207 -12.09 2.69 -24.21
CA ILE A 207 -13.01 1.98 -23.32
C ILE A 207 -13.14 0.54 -23.77
N PHE A 208 -12.98 -0.40 -22.83
CA PHE A 208 -13.12 -1.84 -23.07
C PHE A 208 -14.33 -2.40 -22.30
N GLY A 209 -15.13 -3.20 -23.00
CA GLY A 209 -16.17 -4.04 -22.39
C GLY A 209 -17.45 -3.32 -21.96
N ALA A 210 -17.71 -2.10 -22.45
CA ALA A 210 -19.03 -1.49 -22.33
C ALA A 210 -20.02 -2.18 -23.28
N GLU A 211 -21.25 -2.39 -22.81
CA GLU A 211 -22.36 -2.88 -23.63
C GLU A 211 -22.87 -1.79 -24.59
N GLU A 212 -23.50 -2.22 -25.69
CA GLU A 212 -24.21 -1.34 -26.64
C GLU A 212 -25.48 -0.69 -26.04
#